data_AF-A0AA89AE08-F1
#
_entry.id   AF-A0AA89AE08-F1
#
_cell.length_a   1.000
_cell.length_b   1.000
_cell.length_c   1.000
_cell.angle_alpha   90.00
_cell.angle_beta   90.00
_cell.angle_gamma   90.00
#
_symmetry.space_group_name_H-M   'P 1'
#
loop_
_entity.id
_entity.type
_entity.pdbx_description
1 polymer ?
#
loop_
_entity_poly.entity_id
_entity_poly.type
_entity_poly.pdbx_seq_one_letter_code
_entity_poly.pdbx_strand_id
1 'polypeptide(L)'
;MELQRDQEENSAESAAEKGLRGKLGKPAYLEDWITRFSSLTPGDTAYEVEFDWQEDIGVPGAFIISNLHHTEFYLKTLTLQDVPGHGGIHFVCNSWVYPAEKFKSDRVFFTNQTYLPSETPAPLIQYRAEELVQLRGSGTGELEEWDRVYDYAYYNDLGDPDRGSKYARPVLGGSSEYPYPRRGRTSRPPTKTDPETESRLQLLMSLNIYVPRDERFGHWKISDFLAYGLKSIVQVLLPAFEGSADSTPNEFDSFNDMMKLYGGFKLPGVPLLDHIEEKIPLEFLKELLRTDGEGFTKYPMPQVIKVDKSAWRTDKEFAREMVAGMNPVNISRLQEFPPTSKLDPKIYGNQSSSISRNDVEYNLDGLKIDEASLAS
;
A
#
# COMPACT_ATOMS: atom_id res chain seq x y z
N MET A 1 -26.74 11.43 13.16
CA MET A 1 -26.06 10.33 13.87
C MET A 1 -27.04 9.68 14.83
N GLU A 2 -26.97 8.38 15.04
CA GLU A 2 -27.84 7.64 15.98
C GLU A 2 -26.99 6.74 16.89
N LEU A 3 -27.24 6.73 18.20
CA LEU A 3 -26.50 5.94 19.21
C LEU A 3 -27.11 4.54 19.44
N GLN A 4 -26.30 3.57 19.88
CA GLN A 4 -26.71 2.17 20.11
C GLN A 4 -26.27 1.60 21.46
N ARG A 5 -27.08 0.75 22.11
CA ARG A 5 -26.87 0.13 23.45
C ARG A 5 -25.72 -0.90 23.54
N ASP A 6 -25.10 -1.04 24.74
CA ASP A 6 -23.97 -1.95 25.05
C ASP A 6 -24.14 -2.95 26.23
N GLN A 7 -25.23 -3.02 27.04
CA GLN A 7 -25.31 -3.99 28.18
C GLN A 7 -26.70 -4.60 28.57
N GLU A 8 -26.63 -5.77 29.23
CA GLU A 8 -27.67 -6.73 29.66
C GLU A 8 -27.79 -6.80 31.21
N GLU A 9 -29.01 -6.82 31.76
CA GLU A 9 -29.27 -7.17 33.17
C GLU A 9 -30.44 -8.18 33.24
N ASN A 10 -30.26 -9.23 34.05
CA ASN A 10 -31.13 -10.40 34.18
C ASN A 10 -32.60 -10.06 34.49
N SER A 11 -33.53 -10.36 33.58
CA SER A 11 -34.86 -10.88 33.94
C SER A 11 -35.49 -11.64 32.77
N ALA A 12 -36.07 -12.79 33.09
CA ALA A 12 -36.61 -13.75 32.14
C ALA A 12 -38.01 -13.35 31.59
N GLU A 13 -38.28 -13.87 30.38
CA GLU A 13 -39.60 -14.05 29.74
C GLU A 13 -40.35 -12.80 29.22
N SER A 14 -40.11 -12.44 27.96
CA SER A 14 -40.99 -12.81 26.83
C SER A 14 -40.72 -11.91 25.62
N ALA A 15 -40.27 -12.51 24.50
CA ALA A 15 -40.38 -12.02 23.11
C ALA A 15 -39.33 -12.74 22.25
N ALA A 16 -39.54 -14.04 22.03
CA ALA A 16 -38.84 -14.74 20.97
C ALA A 16 -39.19 -14.09 19.61
N GLU A 17 -38.16 -13.94 18.75
CA GLU A 17 -38.16 -13.60 17.32
C GLU A 17 -37.97 -12.13 16.85
N LYS A 18 -37.69 -11.15 17.74
CA LYS A 18 -37.21 -9.80 17.33
C LYS A 18 -35.98 -9.26 18.09
N GLY A 19 -35.38 -10.05 18.97
CA GLY A 19 -34.73 -9.53 20.18
C GLY A 19 -33.22 -9.71 20.35
N LEU A 20 -32.37 -9.24 19.42
CA LEU A 20 -30.91 -9.15 19.67
C LEU A 20 -30.22 -7.88 19.13
N ARG A 21 -30.94 -6.96 18.48
CA ARG A 21 -30.35 -5.72 17.94
C ARG A 21 -30.46 -4.58 18.97
N GLY A 22 -29.36 -3.87 19.22
CA GLY A 22 -29.37 -2.69 20.08
C GLY A 22 -30.38 -1.63 19.61
N LYS A 23 -31.01 -0.96 20.58
CA LYS A 23 -31.95 0.13 20.31
C LYS A 23 -31.21 1.30 19.65
N LEU A 24 -31.85 1.92 18.67
CA LEU A 24 -31.38 3.14 18.02
C LEU A 24 -31.93 4.36 18.76
N GLY A 25 -31.06 5.32 19.07
CA GLY A 25 -31.46 6.66 19.51
C GLY A 25 -32.06 7.49 18.37
N LYS A 26 -32.62 8.66 18.71
CA LYS A 26 -33.12 9.60 17.69
C LYS A 26 -31.95 10.18 16.87
N PRO A 27 -32.18 10.54 15.60
CA PRO A 27 -31.20 11.26 14.81
C PRO A 27 -30.81 12.59 15.45
N ALA A 28 -29.50 12.78 15.67
CA ALA A 28 -28.89 14.07 15.97
C ALA A 28 -28.20 14.66 14.74
N TYR A 29 -28.24 15.98 14.58
CA TYR A 29 -27.65 16.69 13.45
C TYR A 29 -26.54 17.62 13.94
N LEU A 30 -25.51 17.81 13.12
CA LEU A 30 -24.47 18.79 13.40
C LEU A 30 -25.02 20.19 13.11
N GLU A 31 -25.05 21.03 14.13
CA GLU A 31 -25.34 22.45 13.97
C GLU A 31 -24.13 23.19 13.39
N ASP A 32 -24.35 24.30 12.69
CA ASP A 32 -23.28 25.16 12.16
C ASP A 32 -22.26 24.49 11.21
N TRP A 33 -22.60 23.33 10.62
CA TRP A 33 -21.73 22.66 9.64
C TRP A 33 -21.36 23.61 8.49
N ILE A 34 -22.36 24.25 7.86
CA ILE A 34 -22.16 25.10 6.68
C ILE A 34 -21.33 26.36 7.00
N THR A 35 -21.51 26.95 8.18
CA THR A 35 -20.79 28.18 8.57
C THR A 35 -19.32 27.90 8.90
N ARG A 36 -19.02 26.75 9.53
CA ARG A 36 -17.64 26.37 9.92
C ARG A 36 -16.88 25.56 8.85
N PHE A 37 -17.56 24.88 7.94
CA PHE A 37 -16.92 24.14 6.82
C PHE A 37 -16.35 25.08 5.74
N SER A 38 -16.56 26.39 5.87
CA SER A 38 -16.03 27.42 4.98
C SER A 38 -14.54 27.73 5.15
N SER A 39 -13.84 27.10 6.11
CA SER A 39 -12.40 27.32 6.28
C SER A 39 -11.62 26.60 5.19
N LEU A 40 -11.18 27.36 4.19
CA LEU A 40 -10.17 27.03 3.15
C LEU A 40 -8.78 26.66 3.72
N THR A 41 -8.68 26.29 4.99
CA THR A 41 -7.44 25.95 5.69
C THR A 41 -7.42 24.45 6.02
N PRO A 42 -6.38 23.71 5.61
CA PRO A 42 -6.20 22.33 6.02
C PRO A 42 -6.11 22.23 7.55
N GLY A 43 -7.00 21.48 8.18
CA GLY A 43 -7.02 21.33 9.63
C GLY A 43 -8.18 20.47 10.12
N ASP A 44 -8.09 20.03 11.38
CA ASP A 44 -9.18 19.31 12.04
C ASP A 44 -10.19 20.32 12.58
N THR A 45 -11.47 20.07 12.33
CA THR A 45 -12.57 20.87 12.87
C THR A 45 -13.36 20.03 13.87
N ALA A 46 -13.58 20.59 15.05
CA ALA A 46 -14.45 19.99 16.07
C ALA A 46 -15.87 20.58 15.96
N TYR A 47 -16.86 19.70 16.04
CA TYR A 47 -18.27 20.05 16.07
C TYR A 47 -18.91 19.50 17.33
N GLU A 48 -19.86 20.26 17.87
CA GLU A 48 -20.68 19.84 18.98
C GLU A 48 -21.95 19.18 18.44
N VAL A 49 -22.39 18.12 19.10
CA VAL A 49 -23.62 17.40 18.77
C VAL A 49 -24.28 16.96 20.06
N GLU A 50 -25.56 17.24 20.17
CA GLU A 50 -26.37 16.84 21.32
C GLU A 50 -27.26 15.65 20.93
N PHE A 51 -27.27 14.63 21.78
CA PHE A 51 -28.10 13.45 21.60
C PHE A 51 -29.19 13.42 22.67
N ASP A 52 -30.45 13.31 22.25
CA ASP A 52 -31.57 13.00 23.15
C ASP A 52 -31.47 11.52 23.57
N TRP A 53 -30.80 11.28 24.70
CA TRP A 53 -30.53 9.96 25.23
C TRP A 53 -31.64 9.54 26.21
N GLN A 54 -32.27 8.39 25.92
CA GLN A 54 -33.29 7.79 26.77
C GLN A 54 -32.65 6.66 27.61
N GLU A 55 -33.00 6.57 28.90
CA GLU A 55 -32.43 5.57 29.81
C GLU A 55 -32.59 4.12 29.31
N ASP A 56 -33.63 3.86 28.53
CA ASP A 56 -33.93 2.54 27.98
C ASP A 56 -32.97 2.12 26.85
N ILE A 57 -32.23 3.07 26.26
CA ILE A 57 -31.12 2.85 25.31
C ILE A 57 -29.88 2.37 26.05
N GLY A 58 -29.72 2.62 27.35
CA GLY A 58 -28.53 2.19 28.09
C GLY A 58 -27.22 2.78 27.53
N VAL A 59 -26.09 2.13 27.80
CA VAL A 59 -24.75 2.65 27.49
C VAL A 59 -24.49 2.65 25.97
N PRO A 60 -24.06 3.76 25.34
CA PRO A 60 -23.70 3.77 23.92
C PRO A 60 -22.45 2.93 23.58
N GLY A 61 -22.60 1.89 22.75
CA GLY A 61 -21.53 1.01 22.24
C GLY A 61 -21.22 1.16 20.75
N ALA A 62 -22.13 1.77 19.98
CA ALA A 62 -21.92 2.09 18.57
C ALA A 62 -22.73 3.34 18.17
N PHE A 63 -22.37 3.95 17.04
CA PHE A 63 -23.21 4.95 16.39
C PHE A 63 -23.27 4.76 14.88
N ILE A 64 -24.38 5.21 14.30
CA ILE A 64 -24.61 5.26 12.86
C ILE A 64 -24.43 6.71 12.38
N ILE A 65 -23.76 6.89 11.25
CA ILE A 65 -23.63 8.19 10.58
C ILE A 65 -24.03 8.09 9.11
N SER A 66 -24.85 9.05 8.69
CA SER A 66 -25.28 9.23 7.31
C SER A 66 -24.89 10.63 6.88
N ASN A 67 -24.09 10.72 5.82
CA ASN A 67 -23.68 12.00 5.25
C ASN A 67 -24.72 12.43 4.19
N LEU A 68 -25.50 13.45 4.51
CA LEU A 68 -26.49 14.02 3.58
C LEU A 68 -25.91 15.18 2.74
N HIS A 69 -24.62 15.47 2.89
CA HIS A 69 -23.91 16.44 2.08
C HIS A 69 -23.39 15.79 0.78
N HIS A 70 -23.15 16.61 -0.24
CA HIS A 70 -22.70 16.15 -1.57
C HIS A 70 -21.20 15.82 -1.62
N THR A 71 -20.42 16.26 -0.63
CA THR A 71 -18.98 15.96 -0.49
C THR A 71 -18.74 14.99 0.65
N GLU A 72 -17.73 14.15 0.50
CA GLU A 72 -17.18 13.32 1.57
C GLU A 72 -16.46 14.16 2.63
N PHE A 73 -16.30 13.57 3.81
CA PHE A 73 -15.41 14.10 4.86
C PHE A 73 -14.68 12.95 5.55
N TYR A 74 -13.55 13.26 6.19
CA TYR A 74 -12.80 12.29 6.97
C TYR A 74 -13.17 12.37 8.46
N LEU A 75 -13.85 11.35 8.97
CA LEU A 75 -14.27 11.29 10.36
C LEU A 75 -13.13 10.73 11.22
N LYS A 76 -12.57 11.56 12.11
CA LYS A 76 -11.50 11.13 13.03
C LYS A 76 -12.05 10.42 14.26
N THR A 77 -12.85 11.11 15.05
CA THR A 77 -13.35 10.60 16.34
C THR A 77 -14.72 11.17 16.68
N LEU A 78 -15.50 10.43 17.44
CA LEU A 78 -16.63 10.95 18.22
C LEU A 78 -16.31 10.74 19.71
N THR A 79 -16.58 11.74 20.54
CA THR A 79 -16.45 11.61 22.00
C THR A 79 -17.74 12.08 22.63
N LEU A 80 -18.40 11.20 23.38
CA LEU A 80 -19.55 11.54 24.21
C LEU A 80 -19.03 11.89 25.59
N GLN A 81 -19.30 13.12 26.04
CA GLN A 81 -18.98 13.57 27.39
C GLN A 81 -20.13 13.20 28.34
N ASP A 82 -19.80 12.96 29.60
CA ASP A 82 -20.76 12.82 30.70
C ASP A 82 -21.85 11.76 30.53
N VAL A 83 -21.51 10.57 30.02
CA VAL A 83 -22.45 9.44 30.00
C VAL A 83 -22.71 8.96 31.44
N PRO A 84 -23.97 8.98 31.93
CA PRO A 84 -24.28 8.64 33.32
C PRO A 84 -23.72 7.27 33.73
N GLY A 85 -22.92 7.21 34.79
CA GLY A 85 -22.32 5.97 35.31
C GLY A 85 -21.10 5.45 34.55
N HIS A 86 -20.75 6.03 33.40
CA HIS A 86 -19.67 5.54 32.53
C HIS A 86 -18.61 6.61 32.18
N GLY A 87 -18.90 7.89 32.36
CA GLY A 87 -17.98 8.98 32.04
C GLY A 87 -17.87 9.25 30.54
N GLY A 88 -16.66 9.53 30.06
CA GLY A 88 -16.42 9.80 28.64
C GLY A 88 -16.38 8.51 27.80
N ILE A 89 -17.13 8.47 26.70
CA ILE A 89 -17.10 7.36 25.72
C ILE A 89 -16.43 7.83 24.43
N HIS A 90 -15.46 7.06 23.95
CA HIS A 90 -14.64 7.40 22.79
C HIS A 90 -14.85 6.42 21.63
N PHE A 91 -15.01 6.99 20.44
CA PHE A 91 -15.07 6.28 19.18
C PHE A 91 -13.90 6.74 18.32
N VAL A 92 -13.01 5.81 17.94
CA VAL A 92 -11.87 6.07 17.06
C VAL A 92 -12.25 5.60 15.67
N CYS A 93 -12.56 6.53 14.78
CA CYS A 93 -13.19 6.25 13.49
C CYS A 93 -12.18 6.17 12.34
N ASN A 94 -11.37 7.22 12.17
CA ASN A 94 -10.34 7.36 11.13
C ASN A 94 -10.75 6.85 9.74
N SER A 95 -11.92 7.28 9.25
CA SER A 95 -12.49 6.76 7.99
C SER A 95 -13.19 7.84 7.18
N TRP A 96 -13.16 7.69 5.86
CA TRP A 96 -13.91 8.55 4.94
C TRP A 96 -15.41 8.23 4.96
N VAL A 97 -16.25 9.25 5.09
CA VAL A 97 -17.71 9.14 5.05
C VAL A 97 -18.23 9.84 3.80
N TYR A 98 -18.52 9.05 2.76
CA TYR A 98 -19.12 9.52 1.51
C TYR A 98 -20.61 9.82 1.66
N PRO A 99 -21.21 10.57 0.70
CA PRO A 99 -22.65 10.80 0.67
C PRO A 99 -23.43 9.49 0.81
N ALA A 100 -24.49 9.50 1.61
CA ALA A 100 -25.27 8.31 1.98
C ALA A 100 -25.82 7.55 0.75
N GLU A 101 -26.10 8.27 -0.34
CA GLU A 101 -26.54 7.75 -1.64
C GLU A 101 -25.57 6.72 -2.25
N LYS A 102 -24.29 6.77 -1.86
CA LYS A 102 -23.23 5.89 -2.36
C LYS A 102 -23.17 4.57 -1.62
N PHE A 103 -23.74 4.48 -0.42
CA PHE A 103 -23.70 3.29 0.41
C PHE A 103 -25.03 2.52 0.33
N LYS A 104 -24.93 1.19 0.37
CA LYS A 104 -26.10 0.29 0.46
C LYS A 104 -26.72 0.28 1.85
N SER A 105 -25.95 0.70 2.84
CA SER A 105 -26.26 0.66 4.27
C SER A 105 -25.50 1.77 4.98
N ASP A 106 -26.07 2.28 6.07
CA ASP A 106 -25.42 3.35 6.82
C ASP A 106 -24.11 2.89 7.47
N ARG A 107 -23.22 3.86 7.70
CA ARG A 107 -21.90 3.62 8.28
C ARG A 107 -22.02 3.48 9.79
N VAL A 108 -21.55 2.36 10.32
CA VAL A 108 -21.49 2.10 11.77
C VAL A 108 -20.06 2.25 12.28
N PHE A 109 -19.92 2.83 13.48
CA PHE A 109 -18.66 2.94 14.21
C PHE A 109 -18.87 2.47 15.63
N PHE A 110 -17.91 1.72 16.17
CA PHE A 110 -17.95 1.14 17.51
C PHE A 110 -17.07 1.93 18.48
N THR A 111 -17.34 1.81 19.78
CA THR A 111 -16.45 2.34 20.81
C THR A 111 -15.07 1.68 20.73
N ASN A 112 -14.09 2.27 21.41
CA ASN A 112 -12.74 1.73 21.48
C ASN A 112 -12.59 0.50 22.43
N GLN A 113 -13.71 -0.10 22.87
CA GLN A 113 -13.69 -1.31 23.68
C GLN A 113 -13.39 -2.53 22.82
N THR A 114 -12.62 -3.47 23.35
CA THR A 114 -12.17 -4.66 22.61
C THR A 114 -12.89 -5.91 23.11
N TYR A 115 -13.52 -6.63 22.19
CA TYR A 115 -14.27 -7.85 22.50
C TYR A 115 -13.90 -8.99 21.55
N LEU A 116 -13.67 -10.19 22.10
CA LEU A 116 -13.74 -11.42 21.30
C LEU A 116 -15.18 -11.63 20.79
N PRO A 117 -15.39 -12.43 19.72
CA PRO A 117 -16.74 -12.72 19.24
C PRO A 117 -17.68 -13.27 20.32
N SER A 118 -17.16 -14.10 21.24
CA SER A 118 -17.91 -14.67 22.38
C SER A 118 -18.23 -13.67 23.49
N GLU A 119 -17.52 -12.55 23.54
CA GLU A 119 -17.65 -11.50 24.57
C GLU A 119 -18.34 -10.25 24.02
N THR A 120 -18.71 -10.26 22.73
CA THR A 120 -19.38 -9.12 22.12
C THR A 120 -20.73 -8.92 22.80
N PRO A 121 -21.02 -7.73 23.33
CA PRO A 121 -22.30 -7.47 23.98
C PRO A 121 -23.46 -7.83 23.05
N ALA A 122 -24.44 -8.59 23.57
CA ALA A 122 -25.53 -9.15 22.78
C ALA A 122 -26.19 -8.14 21.81
N PRO A 123 -26.46 -6.88 22.21
CA PRO A 123 -27.02 -5.86 21.32
C PRO A 123 -26.17 -5.49 20.09
N LEU A 124 -24.85 -5.68 20.16
CA LEU A 124 -23.89 -5.31 19.11
C LEU A 124 -23.52 -6.46 18.16
N ILE A 125 -23.88 -7.70 18.50
CA ILE A 125 -23.51 -8.90 17.71
C ILE A 125 -23.98 -8.76 16.26
N GLN A 126 -25.22 -8.31 16.05
CA GLN A 126 -25.78 -8.16 14.71
C GLN A 126 -25.06 -7.07 13.90
N TYR A 127 -24.81 -5.90 14.51
CA TYR A 127 -24.08 -4.81 13.85
C TYR A 127 -22.66 -5.22 13.47
N ARG A 128 -21.97 -5.95 14.36
CA ARG A 128 -20.63 -6.50 14.09
C ARG A 128 -20.66 -7.46 12.90
N ALA A 129 -21.63 -8.36 12.84
CA ALA A 129 -21.77 -9.32 11.75
C ALA A 129 -22.09 -8.64 10.41
N GLU A 130 -23.01 -7.67 10.42
CA GLU A 130 -23.41 -6.91 9.23
C GLU A 130 -22.25 -6.08 8.65
N GLU A 131 -21.47 -5.38 9.49
CA GLU A 131 -20.28 -4.65 9.03
C GLU A 131 -19.26 -5.60 8.38
N LEU A 132 -19.02 -6.79 8.97
CA LEU A 132 -18.12 -7.77 8.37
C LEU A 132 -18.63 -8.32 7.03
N VAL A 133 -19.94 -8.44 6.84
CA VAL A 133 -20.53 -8.83 5.54
C VAL A 133 -20.32 -7.73 4.51
N GLN A 134 -20.53 -6.47 4.88
CA GLN A 134 -20.29 -5.33 4.00
C GLN A 134 -18.82 -5.24 3.56
N LEU A 135 -17.89 -5.41 4.51
CA LEU A 135 -16.46 -5.41 4.24
C LEU A 135 -16.01 -6.56 3.32
N ARG A 136 -16.69 -7.71 3.32
CA ARG A 136 -16.40 -8.80 2.37
C ARG A 136 -16.99 -8.57 0.98
N GLY A 137 -18.08 -7.82 0.89
CA GLY A 137 -18.83 -7.64 -0.35
C GLY A 137 -19.44 -8.95 -0.89
N SER A 138 -19.80 -8.95 -2.19
CA SER A 138 -20.45 -10.09 -2.85
C SER A 138 -19.52 -10.96 -3.69
N GLY A 139 -18.23 -10.63 -3.77
CA GLY A 139 -17.25 -11.27 -4.66
C GLY A 139 -17.45 -10.98 -6.16
N THR A 140 -18.41 -10.13 -6.50
CA THR A 140 -18.81 -9.80 -7.88
C THR A 140 -19.03 -8.29 -8.03
N GLY A 141 -19.17 -7.83 -9.28
CA GLY A 141 -19.40 -6.41 -9.60
C GLY A 141 -18.14 -5.55 -9.59
N GLU A 142 -18.22 -4.41 -10.27
CA GLU A 142 -17.19 -3.38 -10.26
C GLU A 142 -17.14 -2.71 -8.88
N LEU A 143 -15.93 -2.34 -8.44
CA LEU A 143 -15.71 -1.67 -7.17
C LEU A 143 -15.45 -0.19 -7.42
N GLU A 144 -16.13 0.64 -6.66
CA GLU A 144 -16.10 2.09 -6.79
C GLU A 144 -15.14 2.70 -5.77
N GLU A 145 -14.74 3.97 -5.99
CA GLU A 145 -13.78 4.65 -5.11
C GLU A 145 -14.18 4.65 -3.63
N TRP A 146 -15.47 4.79 -3.33
CA TRP A 146 -16.01 4.84 -1.97
C TRP A 146 -16.19 3.47 -1.31
N ASP A 147 -16.01 2.37 -2.05
CA ASP A 147 -16.21 1.03 -1.52
C ASP A 147 -15.10 0.65 -0.51
N ARG A 148 -15.49 -0.14 0.49
CA ARG A 148 -14.61 -0.67 1.55
C ARG A 148 -14.54 -2.20 1.48
N VAL A 149 -14.59 -2.77 0.27
CA VAL A 149 -14.66 -4.21 0.05
C VAL A 149 -13.27 -4.82 -0.03
N TYR A 150 -12.99 -5.74 0.88
CA TYR A 150 -11.77 -6.53 0.94
C TYR A 150 -12.06 -7.93 0.42
N ASP A 151 -11.45 -8.24 -0.73
CA ASP A 151 -11.58 -9.55 -1.36
C ASP A 151 -10.28 -9.91 -2.09
N TYR A 152 -10.16 -11.16 -2.51
CA TYR A 152 -8.95 -11.74 -3.07
C TYR A 152 -9.05 -11.88 -4.58
N ALA A 153 -7.90 -11.73 -5.24
CA ALA A 153 -7.73 -12.14 -6.62
C ALA A 153 -6.28 -12.57 -6.91
N TYR A 154 -6.08 -13.21 -8.05
CA TYR A 154 -4.77 -13.62 -8.54
C TYR A 154 -4.00 -12.44 -9.14
N TYR A 155 -2.70 -12.60 -9.37
CA TYR A 155 -1.93 -11.64 -10.19
C TYR A 155 -2.16 -11.95 -11.66
N ASN A 156 -3.36 -11.60 -12.13
CA ASN A 156 -3.79 -11.68 -13.52
C ASN A 156 -3.90 -10.31 -14.18
N ASP A 157 -3.36 -9.26 -13.56
CA ASP A 157 -3.44 -7.87 -13.99
C ASP A 157 -2.09 -7.27 -14.42
N LEU A 158 -1.06 -8.13 -14.52
CA LEU A 158 0.30 -7.73 -14.90
C LEU A 158 0.51 -7.70 -16.42
N GLY A 159 -0.15 -8.60 -17.15
CA GLY A 159 -0.06 -8.71 -18.61
C GLY A 159 -0.92 -7.69 -19.35
N ASP A 160 -0.65 -7.51 -20.64
CA ASP A 160 -1.46 -6.68 -21.55
C ASP A 160 -1.61 -7.36 -22.93
N PRO A 161 -2.26 -8.53 -23.00
CA PRO A 161 -2.34 -9.35 -24.20
C PRO A 161 -3.04 -8.65 -25.38
N ASP A 162 -3.90 -7.66 -25.12
CA ASP A 162 -4.56 -6.84 -26.16
C ASP A 162 -3.55 -6.03 -26.99
N ARG A 163 -2.35 -5.74 -26.45
CA ARG A 163 -1.24 -5.11 -27.19
C ARG A 163 -0.37 -6.10 -27.98
N GLY A 164 -0.66 -7.39 -27.88
CA GLY A 164 0.03 -8.47 -28.57
C GLY A 164 0.74 -9.44 -27.64
N SER A 165 1.09 -10.62 -28.17
CA SER A 165 1.62 -11.77 -27.42
C SER A 165 2.85 -11.48 -26.57
N LYS A 166 3.73 -10.55 -26.98
CA LYS A 166 4.91 -10.14 -26.18
C LYS A 166 4.56 -9.51 -24.83
N TYR A 167 3.35 -8.99 -24.68
CA TYR A 167 2.86 -8.36 -23.44
C TYR A 167 1.98 -9.30 -22.61
N ALA A 168 1.64 -10.49 -23.12
CA ALA A 168 0.96 -11.52 -22.34
C ALA A 168 1.87 -12.02 -21.21
N ARG A 169 1.29 -12.33 -20.05
CA ARG A 169 2.00 -12.89 -18.88
C ARG A 169 1.16 -14.02 -18.31
N PRO A 170 1.78 -15.07 -17.74
CA PRO A 170 1.03 -16.08 -17.02
C PRO A 170 0.39 -15.47 -15.78
N VAL A 171 -0.79 -15.98 -15.41
CA VAL A 171 -1.45 -15.65 -14.14
C VAL A 171 -0.63 -16.26 -13.00
N LEU A 172 -0.29 -15.44 -11.99
CA LEU A 172 0.41 -15.92 -10.79
C LEU A 172 -0.59 -16.16 -9.65
N GLY A 173 -0.61 -17.40 -9.17
CA GLY A 173 -1.54 -17.92 -8.17
C GLY A 173 -2.63 -18.80 -8.79
N GLY A 174 -3.16 -19.73 -8.00
CA GLY A 174 -4.29 -20.59 -8.42
C GLY A 174 -3.86 -21.85 -9.18
N SER A 175 -2.58 -21.98 -9.50
CA SER A 175 -1.99 -23.18 -10.09
C SER A 175 -0.80 -23.68 -9.26
N SER A 176 -0.48 -24.96 -9.41
CA SER A 176 0.72 -25.57 -8.83
C SER A 176 2.00 -25.17 -9.58
N GLU A 177 1.88 -24.77 -10.85
CA GLU A 177 2.99 -24.32 -11.69
C GLU A 177 3.46 -22.91 -11.31
N TYR A 178 2.51 -22.00 -11.04
CA TYR A 178 2.78 -20.62 -10.64
C TYR A 178 2.11 -20.30 -9.29
N PRO A 179 2.55 -20.93 -8.18
CA PRO A 179 2.01 -20.62 -6.87
C PRO A 179 2.40 -19.18 -6.48
N TYR A 180 1.44 -18.40 -6.00
CA TYR A 180 1.67 -17.03 -5.59
C TYR A 180 0.63 -16.57 -4.54
N PRO A 181 1.00 -15.67 -3.62
CA PRO A 181 0.04 -14.99 -2.75
C PRO A 181 -1.10 -14.32 -3.53
N ARG A 182 -2.26 -14.18 -2.90
CA ARG A 182 -3.35 -13.37 -3.47
C ARG A 182 -3.05 -11.88 -3.29
N ARG A 183 -3.66 -11.07 -4.15
CA ARG A 183 -3.73 -9.61 -4.03
C ARG A 183 -5.15 -9.15 -3.72
N GLY A 184 -5.31 -7.87 -3.42
CA GLY A 184 -6.63 -7.24 -3.27
C GLY A 184 -7.39 -7.20 -4.60
N ARG A 185 -8.64 -7.63 -4.60
CA ARG A 185 -9.53 -7.59 -5.77
C ARG A 185 -9.79 -6.15 -6.20
N THR A 186 -9.72 -5.90 -7.51
CA THR A 186 -9.88 -4.56 -8.11
C THR A 186 -11.03 -4.46 -9.09
N SER A 187 -11.57 -5.60 -9.53
CA SER A 187 -12.82 -5.71 -10.30
C SER A 187 -12.86 -4.98 -11.64
N ARG A 188 -11.72 -4.67 -12.26
CA ARG A 188 -11.70 -4.15 -13.63
C ARG A 188 -12.15 -5.26 -14.59
N PRO A 189 -12.71 -4.90 -15.76
CA PRO A 189 -13.14 -5.89 -16.73
C PRO A 189 -11.95 -6.71 -17.25
N PRO A 190 -12.19 -7.95 -17.73
CA PRO A 190 -11.18 -8.72 -18.44
C PRO A 190 -10.68 -8.03 -19.72
N THR A 191 -9.53 -8.46 -20.22
CA THR A 191 -9.02 -8.05 -21.53
C THR A 191 -9.88 -8.62 -22.66
N LYS A 192 -9.79 -8.04 -23.86
CA LYS A 192 -10.57 -8.50 -25.02
C LYS A 192 -10.06 -9.83 -25.57
N THR A 193 -8.77 -10.06 -25.46
CA THR A 193 -8.08 -11.23 -26.02
C THR A 193 -7.96 -12.40 -25.05
N ASP A 194 -7.98 -12.15 -23.75
CA ASP A 194 -7.89 -13.18 -22.71
C ASP A 194 -8.84 -12.90 -21.53
N PRO A 195 -9.90 -13.71 -21.34
CA PRO A 195 -10.87 -13.51 -20.26
C PRO A 195 -10.30 -13.79 -18.86
N GLU A 196 -9.18 -14.49 -18.75
CA GLU A 196 -8.52 -14.77 -17.46
C GLU A 196 -7.60 -13.61 -17.03
N THR A 197 -7.25 -12.71 -17.93
CA THR A 197 -6.41 -11.53 -17.66
C THR A 197 -7.28 -10.29 -17.42
N GLU A 198 -7.07 -9.61 -16.30
CA GLU A 198 -7.74 -8.34 -15.97
C GLU A 198 -7.12 -7.19 -16.76
N SER A 199 -7.96 -6.27 -17.26
CA SER A 199 -7.50 -5.13 -18.04
C SER A 199 -6.57 -4.20 -17.26
N ARG A 200 -5.58 -3.63 -17.98
CA ARG A 200 -4.61 -2.68 -17.41
C ARG A 200 -5.08 -1.24 -17.50
N LEU A 201 -4.76 -0.49 -16.45
CA LEU A 201 -4.73 0.97 -16.49
C LEU A 201 -3.40 1.44 -17.09
N GLN A 202 -3.43 2.60 -17.76
CA GLN A 202 -2.19 3.27 -18.19
C GLN A 202 -1.31 3.59 -16.98
N LEU A 203 0.01 3.59 -17.14
CA LEU A 203 0.97 3.74 -16.03
C LEU A 203 0.70 5.00 -15.18
N LEU A 204 0.35 6.12 -15.82
CA LEU A 204 0.03 7.38 -15.15
C LEU A 204 -1.29 7.32 -14.37
N MET A 205 -2.17 6.37 -14.68
CA MET A 205 -3.44 6.13 -13.98
C MET A 205 -3.35 4.93 -13.02
N SER A 206 -2.16 4.34 -12.82
CA SER A 206 -1.98 3.20 -11.90
C SER A 206 -2.32 3.53 -10.44
N LEU A 207 -2.34 4.82 -10.08
CA LEU A 207 -2.79 5.31 -8.77
C LEU A 207 -4.31 5.26 -8.57
N ASN A 208 -5.04 5.00 -9.66
CA ASN A 208 -6.49 4.80 -9.65
C ASN A 208 -6.85 3.31 -9.58
N ILE A 209 -5.87 2.42 -9.38
CA ILE A 209 -6.16 1.03 -9.03
C ILE A 209 -6.93 1.05 -7.72
N TYR A 210 -8.10 0.40 -7.74
CA TYR A 210 -8.95 0.29 -6.56
C TYR A 210 -8.18 -0.29 -5.37
N VAL A 211 -8.33 0.36 -4.24
CA VAL A 211 -8.05 -0.19 -2.91
C VAL A 211 -9.21 0.24 -2.02
N PRO A 212 -9.58 -0.54 -0.98
CA PRO A 212 -10.59 -0.13 -0.02
C PRO A 212 -10.33 1.30 0.47
N ARG A 213 -11.38 2.13 0.50
CA ARG A 213 -11.22 3.59 0.56
C ARG A 213 -10.30 4.10 1.66
N ASP A 214 -10.32 3.45 2.82
CA ASP A 214 -9.55 3.82 4.01
C ASP A 214 -8.06 3.36 3.93
N GLU A 215 -7.73 2.42 3.05
CA GLU A 215 -6.35 1.97 2.76
C GLU A 215 -5.64 2.87 1.74
N ARG A 216 -6.40 3.69 1.01
CA ARG A 216 -5.84 4.63 0.04
C ARG A 216 -5.02 5.67 0.78
N PHE A 217 -3.78 5.87 0.34
CA PHE A 217 -2.92 6.92 0.89
C PHE A 217 -3.63 8.28 0.88
N GLY A 218 -3.46 9.05 1.97
CA GLY A 218 -3.84 10.46 1.97
C GLY A 218 -3.01 11.28 0.97
N HIS A 219 -3.55 12.41 0.51
CA HIS A 219 -2.98 13.22 -0.58
C HIS A 219 -1.48 13.52 -0.43
N TRP A 220 -1.00 13.84 0.78
CA TRP A 220 0.42 14.15 1.05
C TRP A 220 1.36 12.94 0.93
N LYS A 221 0.91 11.74 1.30
CA LYS A 221 1.72 10.53 1.16
C LYS A 221 1.84 10.10 -0.31
N ILE A 222 0.81 10.37 -1.11
CA ILE A 222 0.82 10.13 -2.55
C ILE A 222 1.78 11.10 -3.27
N SER A 223 1.78 12.39 -2.91
CA SER A 223 2.73 13.35 -3.49
C SER A 223 4.18 12.96 -3.20
N ASP A 224 4.49 12.51 -1.98
CA ASP A 224 5.83 12.02 -1.64
C ASP A 224 6.19 10.75 -2.42
N PHE A 225 5.32 9.73 -2.40
CA PHE A 225 5.53 8.48 -3.13
C PHE A 225 5.74 8.71 -4.64
N LEU A 226 5.00 9.65 -5.23
CA LEU A 226 5.09 9.97 -6.65
C LEU A 226 6.22 10.93 -6.99
N ALA A 227 6.57 11.88 -6.14
CA ALA A 227 7.74 12.72 -6.36
C ALA A 227 9.00 11.84 -6.46
N TYR A 228 9.11 10.80 -5.61
CA TYR A 228 10.18 9.82 -5.72
C TYR A 228 9.98 8.86 -6.89
N GLY A 229 8.77 8.33 -7.08
CA GLY A 229 8.43 7.38 -8.16
C GLY A 229 8.64 7.96 -9.56
N LEU A 230 8.15 9.17 -9.84
CA LEU A 230 8.38 9.88 -11.11
C LEU A 230 9.82 10.35 -11.28
N LYS A 231 10.53 10.75 -10.21
CA LYS A 231 12.00 11.00 -10.31
C LYS A 231 12.75 9.76 -10.79
N SER A 232 12.23 8.56 -10.51
CA SER A 232 12.79 7.27 -10.98
C SER A 232 12.19 6.74 -12.29
N ILE A 233 11.08 7.28 -12.81
CA ILE A 233 10.56 6.92 -14.15
C ILE A 233 11.39 7.66 -15.21
N VAL A 234 12.57 7.08 -15.41
CA VAL A 234 13.67 7.48 -16.29
C VAL A 234 13.46 6.97 -17.73
N GLN A 235 12.22 6.64 -18.12
CA GLN A 235 11.95 6.25 -19.52
C GLN A 235 12.18 7.40 -20.53
N VAL A 236 12.48 8.61 -20.02
CA VAL A 236 12.69 9.84 -20.80
C VAL A 236 14.17 10.22 -20.95
N LEU A 237 15.12 9.67 -20.18
CA LEU A 237 16.52 10.15 -20.20
C LEU A 237 17.44 9.47 -21.23
N LEU A 238 17.00 8.40 -21.89
CA LEU A 238 17.80 7.73 -22.91
C LEU A 238 18.24 8.65 -24.07
N PRO A 239 17.43 9.60 -24.58
CA PRO A 239 17.87 10.48 -25.67
C PRO A 239 18.77 11.65 -25.22
N ALA A 240 18.99 11.85 -23.92
CA ALA A 240 19.60 13.08 -23.39
C ALA A 240 21.11 13.00 -23.12
N PHE A 241 21.75 11.84 -23.34
CA PHE A 241 23.22 11.72 -23.29
C PHE A 241 23.91 12.16 -24.59
N GLU A 242 23.18 12.74 -25.54
CA GLU A 242 23.75 13.38 -26.73
C GLU A 242 24.43 14.71 -26.37
N GLY A 243 25.63 14.62 -25.80
CA GLY A 243 26.32 15.78 -25.26
C GLY A 243 27.82 15.57 -25.14
N SER A 244 28.50 15.54 -26.30
CA SER A 244 29.95 15.67 -26.56
C SER A 244 30.77 14.37 -26.70
N ALA A 245 31.07 14.05 -27.96
CA ALA A 245 32.08 13.08 -28.41
C ALA A 245 32.03 11.70 -27.73
N ASP A 246 30.86 11.05 -27.82
CA ASP A 246 30.62 9.71 -27.30
C ASP A 246 30.62 8.69 -28.45
N SER A 247 31.40 7.62 -28.32
CA SER A 247 31.45 6.49 -29.27
C SER A 247 30.30 5.50 -29.09
N THR A 248 29.55 5.59 -27.99
CA THR A 248 28.41 4.74 -27.61
C THR A 248 27.30 5.56 -26.95
N PRO A 249 26.44 6.25 -27.74
CA PRO A 249 25.49 7.27 -27.27
C PRO A 249 24.45 6.85 -26.21
N ASN A 250 24.38 5.56 -25.87
CA ASN A 250 23.41 4.99 -24.94
C ASN A 250 24.06 4.15 -23.83
N GLU A 251 25.39 4.25 -23.65
CA GLU A 251 26.15 3.47 -22.67
C GLU A 251 27.04 4.38 -21.82
N PHE A 252 27.50 3.89 -20.66
CA PHE A 252 28.50 4.61 -19.87
C PHE A 252 29.90 4.16 -20.29
N ASP A 253 30.70 5.08 -20.82
CA ASP A 253 32.11 4.82 -21.18
C ASP A 253 33.01 4.64 -19.95
N SER A 254 32.62 5.19 -18.80
CA SER A 254 33.43 5.13 -17.58
C SER A 254 32.60 5.26 -16.29
N PHE A 255 33.19 4.84 -15.17
CA PHE A 255 32.61 5.12 -13.85
C PHE A 255 32.46 6.62 -13.56
N ASN A 256 33.26 7.48 -14.20
CA ASN A 256 33.11 8.91 -14.05
C ASN A 256 31.81 9.40 -14.70
N ASP A 257 31.38 8.78 -15.81
CA ASP A 257 30.11 9.11 -16.46
C ASP A 257 28.91 8.73 -15.59
N MET A 258 28.98 7.58 -14.91
CA MET A 258 28.01 7.22 -13.88
C MET A 258 28.02 8.25 -12.72
N MET A 259 29.19 8.71 -12.27
CA MET A 259 29.30 9.67 -11.17
C MET A 259 28.74 11.06 -11.52
N LYS A 260 28.71 11.45 -12.81
CA LYS A 260 28.09 12.70 -13.26
C LYS A 260 26.59 12.77 -12.95
N LEU A 261 25.89 11.63 -12.85
CA LEU A 261 24.47 11.56 -12.46
C LEU A 261 24.20 12.24 -11.10
N TYR A 262 25.17 12.16 -10.18
CA TYR A 262 25.07 12.75 -8.85
C TYR A 262 25.67 14.16 -8.76
N GLY A 263 26.39 14.59 -9.81
CA GLY A 263 27.01 15.90 -9.93
C GLY A 263 26.15 16.96 -10.65
N GLY A 264 25.02 16.54 -11.25
CA GLY A 264 24.16 17.40 -12.06
C GLY A 264 24.38 17.20 -13.56
N PHE A 265 23.32 16.98 -14.35
CA PHE A 265 23.38 16.87 -15.81
C PHE A 265 22.44 17.86 -16.51
N LYS A 266 22.86 18.44 -17.63
CA LYS A 266 22.00 19.37 -18.38
C LYS A 266 21.01 18.58 -19.22
N LEU A 267 19.72 18.75 -18.96
CA LEU A 267 18.67 18.30 -19.88
C LEU A 267 18.77 19.10 -21.18
N PRO A 268 18.73 18.46 -22.37
CA PRO A 268 18.53 19.18 -23.62
C PRO A 268 17.25 20.01 -23.51
N GLY A 269 17.32 21.30 -23.82
CA GLY A 269 16.14 22.17 -23.82
C GLY A 269 15.21 21.82 -24.98
N VAL A 270 14.31 20.84 -24.82
CA VAL A 270 13.31 20.43 -25.83
C VAL A 270 12.07 19.82 -25.12
N PRO A 271 10.88 19.84 -25.74
CA PRO A 271 9.52 20.03 -25.19
C PRO A 271 8.93 18.77 -24.54
N LEU A 272 9.65 18.17 -23.60
CA LEU A 272 9.16 17.03 -22.83
C LEU A 272 8.08 17.43 -21.82
N LEU A 273 8.10 18.68 -21.34
CA LEU A 273 7.12 19.20 -20.39
C LEU A 273 5.73 19.38 -21.04
N ASP A 274 5.65 19.76 -22.32
CA ASP A 274 4.38 20.02 -23.01
C ASP A 274 3.49 18.77 -23.12
N HIS A 275 4.08 17.57 -23.17
CA HIS A 275 3.35 16.29 -23.17
C HIS A 275 3.10 15.73 -21.76
N ILE A 276 3.76 16.28 -20.75
CA ILE A 276 3.60 15.92 -19.34
C ILE A 276 2.45 16.75 -18.72
N GLU A 277 2.32 18.02 -19.09
CA GLU A 277 1.24 18.92 -18.64
C GLU A 277 -0.17 18.42 -19.01
N GLU A 278 -0.34 17.75 -20.15
CA GLU A 278 -1.66 17.24 -20.57
C GLU A 278 -2.12 15.99 -19.81
N LYS A 279 -1.21 15.27 -19.13
CA LYS A 279 -1.50 13.94 -18.56
C LYS A 279 -1.20 13.82 -17.06
N ILE A 280 -0.60 14.85 -16.46
CA ILE A 280 -0.30 14.90 -15.03
C ILE A 280 -1.07 16.08 -14.42
N PRO A 281 -1.87 15.89 -13.35
CA PRO A 281 -2.57 17.00 -12.73
C PRO A 281 -1.60 18.06 -12.20
N LEU A 282 -1.97 19.33 -12.38
CA LEU A 282 -1.13 20.52 -12.13
C LEU A 282 -0.58 20.60 -10.69
N GLU A 283 -1.32 20.06 -9.73
CA GLU A 283 -0.93 19.99 -8.33
C GLU A 283 0.31 19.11 -8.13
N PHE A 284 0.45 18.03 -8.91
CA PHE A 284 1.60 17.14 -8.87
C PHE A 284 2.84 17.75 -9.54
N LEU A 285 2.65 18.46 -10.66
CA LEU A 285 3.72 19.20 -11.32
C LEU A 285 4.32 20.28 -10.41
N LYS A 286 3.48 20.99 -9.65
CA LYS A 286 3.94 22.01 -8.70
C LYS A 286 4.82 21.42 -7.60
N GLU A 287 4.46 20.31 -6.98
CA GLU A 287 5.31 19.66 -5.97
C GLU A 287 6.61 19.11 -6.57
N LEU A 288 6.54 18.58 -7.78
CA LEU A 288 7.70 18.07 -8.51
C LEU A 288 8.72 19.17 -8.87
N LEU A 289 8.23 20.39 -9.14
CA LEU A 289 9.02 21.59 -9.45
C LEU A 289 9.43 22.40 -8.20
N ARG A 290 8.79 22.18 -7.04
CA ARG A 290 9.07 22.89 -5.77
C ARG A 290 10.36 22.46 -5.09
N THR A 291 10.98 21.35 -5.49
CA THR A 291 12.30 20.97 -4.99
C THR A 291 13.35 22.01 -5.43
N ASP A 292 13.78 22.82 -4.45
CA ASP A 292 15.10 23.48 -4.29
C ASP A 292 15.71 24.31 -5.44
N GLY A 293 15.02 24.50 -6.56
CA GLY A 293 15.52 25.29 -7.68
C GLY A 293 16.68 24.64 -8.46
N GLU A 294 17.18 23.48 -8.02
CA GLU A 294 18.22 22.69 -8.72
C GLU A 294 17.65 21.74 -9.80
N GLY A 295 16.31 21.61 -9.90
CA GLY A 295 15.62 20.87 -10.96
C GLY A 295 15.91 19.35 -10.99
N PHE A 296 15.31 18.64 -11.94
CA PHE A 296 15.41 17.17 -12.17
C PHE A 296 16.82 16.65 -12.53
N THR A 297 17.84 17.49 -12.41
CA THR A 297 19.14 17.28 -13.05
C THR A 297 20.15 16.56 -12.16
N LYS A 298 19.83 16.31 -10.89
CA LYS A 298 20.79 15.79 -9.92
C LYS A 298 20.17 14.72 -9.04
N TYR A 299 20.72 13.51 -9.09
CA TYR A 299 20.33 12.45 -8.19
C TYR A 299 20.93 12.65 -6.79
N PRO A 300 20.23 12.27 -5.71
CA PRO A 300 20.82 12.24 -4.39
C PRO A 300 22.00 11.26 -4.37
N MET A 301 23.12 11.67 -3.78
CA MET A 301 24.31 10.84 -3.65
C MET A 301 24.00 9.57 -2.82
N PRO A 302 24.17 8.35 -3.36
CA PRO A 302 24.00 7.12 -2.61
C PRO A 302 24.96 7.05 -1.42
N GLN A 303 24.48 6.53 -0.28
CA GLN A 303 25.26 6.50 0.96
C GLN A 303 26.55 5.69 0.81
N VAL A 304 26.51 4.59 0.05
CA VAL A 304 27.67 3.70 -0.17
C VAL A 304 28.86 4.41 -0.84
N ILE A 305 28.62 5.46 -1.63
CA ILE A 305 29.67 6.24 -2.30
C ILE A 305 29.88 7.65 -1.71
N LYS A 306 29.19 7.97 -0.62
CA LYS A 306 29.19 9.32 -0.04
C LYS A 306 30.53 9.69 0.60
N VAL A 307 31.18 8.71 1.26
CA VAL A 307 32.47 8.89 1.93
C VAL A 307 33.62 8.46 1.02
N ASP A 308 33.50 7.27 0.44
CA ASP A 308 34.49 6.72 -0.47
C ASP A 308 33.80 6.27 -1.77
N LYS A 309 34.14 6.94 -2.87
CA LYS A 309 33.55 6.68 -4.20
C LYS A 309 33.98 5.35 -4.83
N SER A 310 34.93 4.66 -4.22
CA SER A 310 35.56 3.44 -4.73
C SER A 310 35.42 2.22 -3.82
N ALA A 311 35.00 2.39 -2.57
CA ALA A 311 34.92 1.31 -1.57
C ALA A 311 34.05 0.11 -2.00
N TRP A 312 32.97 0.37 -2.74
CA TRP A 312 32.08 -0.66 -3.30
C TRP A 312 32.80 -1.67 -4.21
N ARG A 313 34.02 -1.36 -4.68
CA ARG A 313 34.84 -2.25 -5.52
C ARG A 313 35.69 -3.24 -4.74
N THR A 314 35.69 -3.16 -3.40
CA THR A 314 36.55 -4.00 -2.57
C THR A 314 35.84 -5.30 -2.20
N ASP A 315 36.58 -6.42 -2.16
CA ASP A 315 36.06 -7.71 -1.70
C ASP A 315 35.49 -7.63 -0.29
N LYS A 316 36.10 -6.77 0.56
CA LYS A 316 35.62 -6.50 1.91
C LYS A 316 34.21 -5.92 1.90
N GLU A 317 33.95 -4.90 1.09
CA GLU A 317 32.61 -4.30 1.02
C GLU A 317 31.61 -5.25 0.36
N PHE A 318 32.02 -5.95 -0.70
CA PHE A 318 31.20 -6.98 -1.34
C PHE A 318 30.73 -8.06 -0.34
N ALA A 319 31.64 -8.61 0.46
CA ALA A 319 31.31 -9.60 1.48
C ALA A 319 30.51 -8.98 2.65
N ARG A 320 30.84 -7.76 3.07
CA ARG A 320 30.10 -7.05 4.13
C ARG A 320 28.65 -6.81 3.75
N GLU A 321 28.36 -6.50 2.48
CA GLU A 321 26.98 -6.31 2.01
C GLU A 321 26.13 -7.58 2.11
N MET A 322 26.73 -8.78 2.08
CA MET A 322 25.99 -10.04 2.28
C MET A 322 25.43 -10.20 3.70
N VAL A 323 25.96 -9.47 4.69
CA VAL A 323 25.52 -9.53 6.10
C VAL A 323 24.97 -8.21 6.63
N ALA A 324 25.26 -7.09 5.95
CA ALA A 324 24.88 -5.75 6.38
C ALA A 324 24.64 -4.77 5.21
N GLY A 325 24.29 -5.31 4.03
CA GLY A 325 23.90 -4.56 2.84
C GLY A 325 22.38 -4.55 2.65
N MET A 326 21.94 -4.41 1.39
CA MET A 326 20.50 -4.34 1.07
C MET A 326 19.77 -5.67 1.24
N ASN A 327 20.46 -6.81 1.09
CA ASN A 327 19.85 -8.14 1.21
C ASN A 327 20.68 -9.09 2.11
N PRO A 328 20.66 -8.89 3.44
CA PRO A 328 21.54 -9.60 4.37
C PRO A 328 21.02 -10.98 4.81
N VAL A 329 20.03 -11.55 4.12
CA VAL A 329 19.28 -12.74 4.58
C VAL A 329 19.51 -13.99 3.73
N ASN A 330 20.36 -13.91 2.69
CA ASN A 330 20.57 -15.00 1.75
C ASN A 330 21.85 -15.82 2.00
N ILE A 331 22.82 -15.27 2.72
CA ILE A 331 24.07 -15.99 2.99
C ILE A 331 23.78 -17.25 3.82
N SER A 332 24.40 -18.35 3.45
CA SER A 332 24.21 -19.65 4.10
C SER A 332 25.56 -20.32 4.35
N ARG A 333 25.68 -20.99 5.49
CA ARG A 333 26.89 -21.73 5.83
C ARG A 333 27.04 -22.93 4.89
N LEU A 334 28.20 -23.04 4.24
CA LEU A 334 28.56 -24.19 3.44
C LEU A 334 29.01 -25.34 4.36
N GLN A 335 28.30 -26.46 4.35
CA GLN A 335 28.58 -27.60 5.23
C GLN A 335 29.53 -28.62 4.60
N GLU A 336 29.51 -28.74 3.27
CA GLU A 336 30.31 -29.72 2.52
C GLU A 336 30.97 -29.03 1.33
N PHE A 337 32.20 -29.46 1.00
CA PHE A 337 32.97 -28.92 -0.11
C PHE A 337 33.43 -30.04 -1.07
N PRO A 338 33.23 -29.89 -2.39
CA PRO A 338 32.66 -28.71 -3.07
C PRO A 338 31.12 -28.63 -2.94
N PRO A 339 30.50 -27.46 -3.16
CA PRO A 339 29.05 -27.33 -3.15
C PRO A 339 28.36 -28.25 -4.16
N THR A 340 27.23 -28.83 -3.78
CA THR A 340 26.45 -29.75 -4.63
C THR A 340 25.13 -29.13 -5.08
N SER A 341 24.70 -29.43 -6.30
CA SER A 341 23.40 -29.02 -6.85
C SER A 341 22.37 -30.15 -6.74
N LYS A 342 21.10 -29.77 -6.55
CA LYS A 342 19.93 -30.68 -6.58
C LYS A 342 19.17 -30.64 -7.91
N LEU A 343 19.65 -29.88 -8.90
CA LEU A 343 19.03 -29.78 -10.22
C LEU A 343 19.25 -31.07 -11.02
N ASP A 344 18.29 -31.41 -11.89
CA ASP A 344 18.36 -32.63 -12.72
C ASP A 344 19.47 -32.52 -13.79
N PRO A 345 20.52 -33.36 -13.74
CA PRO A 345 21.60 -33.33 -14.72
C PRO A 345 21.16 -33.69 -16.15
N LYS A 346 20.03 -34.37 -16.33
CA LYS A 346 19.49 -34.67 -17.66
C LYS A 346 18.94 -33.43 -18.36
N ILE A 347 18.45 -32.47 -17.58
CA ILE A 347 17.90 -31.20 -18.08
C ILE A 347 19.01 -30.16 -18.23
N TYR A 348 19.88 -30.05 -17.22
CA TYR A 348 20.85 -28.95 -17.11
C TYR A 348 22.31 -29.37 -17.37
N GLY A 349 22.57 -30.63 -17.75
CA GLY A 349 23.92 -31.15 -17.98
C GLY A 349 24.69 -31.42 -16.68
N ASN A 350 26.04 -31.45 -16.74
CA ASN A 350 26.86 -31.70 -15.56
C ASN A 350 26.68 -30.60 -14.51
N GLN A 351 26.22 -31.00 -13.31
CA GLN A 351 25.95 -30.10 -12.18
C GLN A 351 27.03 -30.12 -11.09
N SER A 352 28.14 -30.81 -11.33
CA SER A 352 29.27 -30.86 -10.39
C SER A 352 29.97 -29.49 -10.37
N SER A 353 30.21 -28.95 -9.18
CA SER A 353 30.96 -27.71 -9.03
C SER A 353 32.37 -27.86 -9.61
N SER A 354 32.81 -26.86 -10.38
CA SER A 354 34.16 -26.79 -10.93
C SER A 354 35.17 -26.16 -9.98
N ILE A 355 34.73 -25.64 -8.82
CA ILE A 355 35.61 -25.06 -7.81
C ILE A 355 36.34 -26.20 -7.09
N SER A 356 37.67 -26.20 -7.19
CA SER A 356 38.54 -27.19 -6.55
C SER A 356 39.08 -26.67 -5.22
N ARG A 357 39.66 -27.58 -4.41
CA ARG A 357 40.27 -27.21 -3.12
C ARG A 357 41.46 -26.27 -3.30
N ASN A 358 42.29 -26.55 -4.31
CA ASN A 358 43.46 -25.75 -4.63
C ASN A 358 43.13 -24.29 -4.99
N ASP A 359 41.92 -24.02 -5.51
CA ASP A 359 41.49 -22.67 -5.89
C ASP A 359 41.28 -21.74 -4.69
N VAL A 360 40.93 -22.31 -3.52
CA VAL A 360 40.53 -21.54 -2.33
C VAL A 360 41.52 -21.64 -1.17
N GLU A 361 42.27 -22.74 -1.04
CA GLU A 361 43.14 -23.00 0.11
C GLU A 361 44.14 -21.88 0.42
N TYR A 362 44.66 -21.18 -0.59
CA TYR A 362 45.62 -20.08 -0.39
C TYR A 362 45.00 -18.85 0.30
N ASN A 363 43.67 -18.68 0.24
CA ASN A 363 42.96 -17.50 0.72
C ASN A 363 42.12 -17.77 1.99
N LEU A 364 42.39 -18.87 2.70
CA LEU A 364 41.68 -19.24 3.94
C LEU A 364 42.46 -18.84 5.21
N ASP A 365 43.35 -17.85 5.13
CA ASP A 365 44.16 -17.36 6.25
C ASP A 365 44.91 -18.47 7.01
N GLY A 366 45.37 -19.50 6.29
CA GLY A 366 46.12 -20.64 6.82
C GLY A 366 45.25 -21.80 7.34
N LEU A 367 43.93 -21.70 7.27
CA LEU A 367 43.01 -22.80 7.60
C LEU A 367 42.88 -23.79 6.44
N LYS A 368 42.77 -25.08 6.75
CA LYS A 368 42.31 -26.07 5.76
C LYS A 368 40.81 -25.95 5.56
N ILE A 369 40.31 -26.35 4.40
CA ILE A 369 38.88 -26.32 4.07
C ILE A 369 38.03 -27.07 5.12
N ASP A 370 38.51 -28.22 5.59
CA ASP A 370 37.80 -29.02 6.58
C ASP A 370 37.81 -28.37 7.98
N GLU A 371 38.79 -27.50 8.27
CA GLU A 371 38.83 -26.70 9.50
C GLU A 371 37.91 -25.48 9.40
N ALA A 372 37.89 -24.82 8.23
CA ALA A 372 37.03 -23.67 7.96
C ALA A 372 35.53 -24.02 7.98
N SER A 373 35.15 -25.22 7.56
CA SER A 373 33.75 -25.69 7.61
C SER A 373 33.28 -26.06 9.02
N LEU A 374 34.19 -26.43 9.92
CA LEU A 374 33.89 -26.78 11.32
C LEU A 374 33.94 -25.58 12.27
N ALA A 375 34.71 -24.53 11.93
CA ALA A 375 34.93 -23.35 12.75
C ALA A 375 33.87 -22.24 12.58
N SER A 376 32.89 -22.42 11.69
CA SER A 376 31.78 -21.49 11.39
C SER A 376 30.43 -22.05 11.79
#